data_AF-A0A941YTU0-F1
#
_entry.id   AF-A0A941YTU0-F1
#
_cell.length_a   1.000
_cell.length_b   1.000
_cell.length_c   1.000
_cell.angle_alpha   90.00
_cell.angle_beta   90.00
_cell.angle_gamma   90.00
#
_symmetry.space_group_name_H-M   'P 1'
#
loop_
_entity.id
_entity.type
_entity.pdbx_description
1 polymer ?
#
loop_
_entity_poly.entity_id
_entity_poly.type
_entity_poly.pdbx_seq_one_letter_code
_entity_poly.pdbx_strand_id
1 'polypeptide(L)'
;MPGSGKCPTYKMTIDVTVDGTDVQGRFLQEGRVERNFKATLGADMKFKTTAIVGGGNKMDVVGSLKEGASTIMLDGYCLFEGKLTKK
;
A
#
# COMPACT_ATOMS: atom_id res chain seq x y z
N MET A 1 22.33 1.57 -8.58
CA MET A 1 21.15 2.45 -8.45
C MET A 1 20.17 1.79 -7.51
N PRO A 2 19.83 2.37 -6.34
CA PRO A 2 18.93 1.73 -5.39
C PRO A 2 17.49 2.08 -5.77
N GLY A 3 16.96 1.40 -6.78
CA GLY A 3 15.56 1.42 -7.13
C GLY A 3 15.11 -0.01 -7.34
N SER A 4 14.65 -0.67 -6.26
CA SER A 4 13.87 -1.90 -6.37
C SER A 4 12.70 -1.60 -7.34
N GLY A 5 12.61 -2.09 -8.56
CA GLY A 5 13.34 -3.16 -9.23
C GLY A 5 12.40 -4.10 -10.00
N LYS A 6 11.07 -4.00 -9.82
CA LYS A 6 10.13 -4.92 -10.51
C LYS A 6 8.83 -4.34 -11.09
N CYS A 7 8.51 -3.05 -10.92
CA CYS A 7 7.30 -2.47 -11.53
C CYS A 7 7.47 -1.01 -12.04
N PRO A 8 8.49 -0.66 -12.85
CA PRO A 8 8.74 0.74 -13.24
C PRO A 8 7.74 1.31 -14.27
N THR A 9 6.88 0.49 -14.89
CA THR A 9 5.99 0.91 -15.99
C THR A 9 4.51 1.03 -15.63
N TYR A 10 4.10 0.63 -14.43
CA TYR A 10 2.70 0.77 -14.02
C TYR A 10 2.49 2.08 -13.28
N LYS A 11 1.82 3.04 -13.92
CA LYS A 11 1.27 4.21 -13.23
C LYS A 11 0.20 3.72 -12.25
N MET A 12 0.59 3.61 -10.99
CA MET A 12 -0.27 3.23 -9.89
C MET A 12 -0.30 4.37 -8.88
N THR A 13 -1.50 4.88 -8.60
CA THR A 13 -1.75 5.82 -7.52
C THR A 13 -2.08 5.03 -6.27
N ILE A 14 -1.35 5.32 -5.20
CA ILE A 14 -1.49 4.64 -3.92
C ILE A 14 -1.74 5.69 -2.86
N ASP A 15 -2.92 5.63 -2.24
CA ASP A 15 -3.29 6.49 -1.14
C ASP A 15 -3.59 5.62 0.08
N VAL A 16 -2.86 5.85 1.16
CA VAL A 16 -3.07 5.16 2.44
C VAL A 16 -3.52 6.18 3.46
N THR A 17 -4.67 5.92 4.07
CA THR A 17 -5.22 6.68 5.18
C THR A 17 -5.12 5.86 6.45
N VAL A 18 -4.63 6.48 7.52
CA VAL A 18 -4.50 5.86 8.84
C VAL A 18 -5.32 6.67 9.82
N ASP A 19 -6.25 6.02 10.50
CA ASP A 19 -7.13 6.60 11.51
C ASP A 19 -6.91 5.82 12.81
N GLY A 20 -6.11 6.37 13.72
CA GLY A 20 -5.60 5.63 14.88
C GLY A 20 -4.80 4.39 14.49
N THR A 21 -5.41 3.20 14.61
CA THR A 21 -4.83 1.90 14.21
C THR A 21 -5.48 1.33 12.95
N ASP A 22 -6.56 1.91 12.46
CA ASP A 22 -7.21 1.47 11.23
C ASP A 22 -6.47 2.02 10.02
N VAL A 23 -6.02 1.12 9.16
CA VAL A 23 -5.32 1.46 7.92
C VAL A 23 -6.22 1.13 6.75
N GLN A 24 -6.52 2.14 5.94
CA GLN A 24 -7.27 1.98 4.70
C GLN A 24 -6.38 2.41 3.56
N GLY A 25 -6.18 1.54 2.58
CA GLY A 25 -5.40 1.90 1.41
C GLY A 25 -6.16 1.70 0.12
N ARG A 26 -5.78 2.49 -0.88
CA ARG A 26 -6.39 2.57 -2.20
C ARG A 26 -5.28 2.42 -3.22
N PHE A 27 -5.42 1.44 -4.10
CA PHE A 27 -4.57 1.18 -5.25
C PHE A 27 -5.38 1.46 -6.52
N LEU A 28 -5.01 2.50 -7.26
CA LEU A 28 -5.58 2.81 -8.57
C LEU A 28 -4.50 2.61 -9.62
N GLN A 29 -4.65 1.60 -10.45
CA GLN A 29 -3.73 1.35 -11.57
C GLN A 29 -4.36 1.89 -12.85
N GLU A 30 -3.59 2.62 -13.66
CA GLU A 30 -4.06 3.14 -14.95
C GLU A 30 -4.58 1.99 -15.84
N GLY A 31 -5.82 2.10 -16.31
CA GLY A 31 -6.48 1.06 -17.11
C GLY A 31 -7.06 -0.13 -16.31
N ARG A 32 -7.05 -0.09 -14.98
CA ARG A 32 -7.72 -1.09 -14.12
C ARG A 32 -8.72 -0.40 -13.18
N VAL A 33 -9.65 -1.20 -12.68
CA VAL A 33 -10.51 -0.77 -11.58
C VAL A 33 -9.67 -0.51 -10.34
N GLU A 34 -10.07 0.52 -9.62
CA GLU A 34 -9.56 0.80 -8.30
C GLU A 34 -9.76 -0.38 -7.35
N ARG A 35 -8.79 -0.55 -6.46
CA ARG A 35 -8.79 -1.60 -5.44
C ARG A 35 -8.53 -0.98 -4.09
N ASN A 36 -9.28 -1.40 -3.10
CA ASN A 36 -9.10 -0.95 -1.74
C ASN A 36 -8.65 -2.13 -0.87
N PHE A 37 -7.85 -1.83 0.14
CA PHE A 37 -7.48 -2.76 1.18
C PHE A 37 -7.73 -2.14 2.54
N LYS A 38 -7.99 -3.00 3.52
CA LYS A 38 -8.09 -2.63 4.92
C LYS A 38 -7.07 -3.44 5.70
N ALA A 39 -6.37 -2.78 6.60
CA ALA A 39 -5.40 -3.39 7.48
C ALA A 39 -5.52 -2.76 8.87
N THR A 40 -4.90 -3.41 9.85
CA THR A 40 -4.75 -2.85 11.19
C THR A 40 -3.27 -2.65 11.44
N LEU A 41 -2.92 -1.46 11.89
CA LEU A 41 -1.55 -1.09 12.25
C LEU A 41 -1.14 -1.87 13.50
N GLY A 42 -0.05 -2.62 13.42
CA GLY A 42 0.57 -3.28 14.56
C GLY A 42 1.39 -2.32 15.41
N ALA A 43 1.79 -2.79 16.59
CA ALA A 43 2.60 -2.01 17.55
C ALA A 43 3.92 -1.49 16.96
N ASP A 44 4.49 -2.20 15.98
CA ASP A 44 5.74 -1.81 15.31
C ASP A 44 5.53 -0.81 14.15
N MET A 45 4.37 -0.15 14.06
CA MET A 45 3.97 0.69 12.92
C MET A 45 4.00 -0.06 11.57
N LYS A 46 3.87 -1.38 11.62
CA LYS A 46 3.81 -2.25 10.45
C LYS A 46 2.43 -2.87 10.36
N PHE A 47 1.97 -3.11 9.14
CA PHE A 47 0.76 -3.87 8.91
C PHE A 47 1.00 -4.91 7.82
N LYS A 48 0.28 -6.02 7.91
CA LYS A 48 0.20 -7.01 6.86
C LYS A 48 -1.28 -7.22 6.54
N THR A 49 -1.62 -7.16 5.27
CA THR A 49 -2.97 -7.38 4.79
C THR A 49 -2.95 -8.09 3.45
N THR A 50 -4.10 -8.58 3.02
CA THR A 50 -4.26 -9.20 1.72
C THR A 50 -5.22 -8.34 0.89
N ALA A 51 -4.71 -7.70 -0.15
CA ALA A 51 -5.50 -6.91 -1.09
C ALA A 51 -6.05 -7.80 -2.21
N ILE A 52 -7.34 -7.66 -2.54
CA ILE A 52 -7.95 -8.38 -3.66
C ILE A 52 -7.64 -7.62 -4.95
N VAL A 53 -6.88 -8.24 -5.85
CA VAL A 53 -6.39 -7.65 -7.10
C VAL A 53 -7.20 -8.08 -8.33
N GLY A 54 -8.47 -8.43 -8.13
CA GLY A 54 -9.43 -8.77 -9.19
C GLY A 54 -9.24 -10.16 -9.81
N GLY A 55 -10.32 -10.72 -10.36
CA GLY A 55 -10.31 -12.06 -10.97
C GLY A 55 -10.06 -13.21 -9.97
N GLY A 56 -10.40 -13.02 -8.70
CA GLY A 56 -10.14 -14.00 -7.62
C GLY A 56 -8.71 -13.97 -7.06
N ASN A 57 -7.82 -13.18 -7.64
CA ASN A 57 -6.43 -13.08 -7.19
C ASN A 57 -6.32 -12.19 -5.95
N LYS A 58 -5.50 -12.65 -5.00
CA LYS A 58 -5.16 -11.98 -3.75
C LYS A 58 -3.67 -11.66 -3.75
N MET A 59 -3.31 -10.50 -3.22
CA MET A 59 -1.92 -10.07 -3.05
C MET A 59 -1.66 -9.78 -1.58
N ASP A 60 -0.64 -10.39 -0.99
CA ASP A 60 -0.13 -9.96 0.30
C ASP A 60 0.53 -8.58 0.17
N VAL A 61 0.16 -7.67 1.07
CA VAL A 61 0.67 -6.31 1.16
C VAL A 61 1.19 -6.11 2.57
N VAL A 62 2.47 -5.83 2.67
CA VAL A 62 3.15 -5.48 3.92
C VAL A 62 3.50 -4.00 3.87
N GLY A 63 2.87 -3.21 4.73
CA GLY A 63 3.17 -1.78 4.84
C GLY A 63 4.03 -1.50 6.07
N SER A 64 4.98 -0.58 5.91
CA SER A 64 5.76 -0.04 7.02
C SER A 64 5.54 1.47 7.11
N LEU A 65 4.92 1.94 8.18
CA LEU A 65 4.81 3.37 8.44
C LEU A 65 6.07 3.82 9.19
N LYS A 66 6.57 4.99 8.80
CA LYS A 66 7.50 5.75 9.63
C LYS A 66 6.74 6.85 10.36
N GLU A 67 7.06 7.04 11.63
CA GLU A 67 6.58 8.20 12.37
C GLU A 67 7.07 9.49 11.69
N GLY A 68 6.18 10.48 11.57
CA GLY A 68 6.45 11.72 10.85
C GLY A 68 6.56 11.64 9.31
N ALA A 69 6.45 10.45 8.68
CA ALA A 69 6.50 10.35 7.22
C ALA A 69 5.18 10.74 6.56
N SER A 70 5.28 11.42 5.42
CA SER A 70 4.16 11.77 4.51
C SER A 70 3.94 10.73 3.40
N THR A 71 4.80 9.72 3.34
CA THR A 71 4.74 8.62 2.39
C THR A 71 4.87 7.28 3.12
N ILE A 72 4.43 6.22 2.46
CA ILE A 72 4.48 4.84 2.94
C ILE A 72 5.06 3.93 1.87
N MET A 73 5.90 3.00 2.29
CA MET A 73 6.35 1.90 1.45
C MET A 73 5.50 0.66 1.69
N LEU A 74 4.96 0.12 0.61
CA LEU A 74 4.18 -1.10 0.57
C LEU A 74 4.98 -2.16 -0.20
N ASP A 75 5.24 -3.27 0.46
CA ASP A 75 5.88 -4.44 -0.12
C ASP A 75 4.81 -5.48 -0.45
N GLY A 76 4.66 -5.80 -1.74
CA GLY A 76 3.76 -6.84 -2.23
C GLY A 76 4.46 -7.73 -3.25
N TYR A 77 3.91 -7.83 -4.47
CA TYR A 77 4.67 -8.41 -5.59
C TYR A 77 5.87 -7.51 -6.00
N CYS A 78 5.70 -6.21 -5.81
CA CYS A 78 6.69 -5.17 -6.01
C CYS A 78 6.70 -4.24 -4.79
N LEU A 79 7.79 -3.49 -4.65
CA LEU A 79 7.85 -2.34 -3.76
C LEU A 79 7.12 -1.16 -4.41
N PHE A 80 6.16 -0.63 -3.67
CA PHE A 80 5.39 0.53 -4.08
C PHE A 80 5.51 1.64 -3.04
N GLU A 81 5.65 2.88 -3.51
CA GLU A 81 5.56 4.06 -2.65
C GLU A 81 4.18 4.68 -2.82
N GLY A 82 3.51 4.97 -1.71
CA GLY A 82 2.21 5.62 -1.67
C GLY A 82 2.20 6.85 -0.79
N LYS A 83 1.21 7.71 -1.00
CA LYS A 83 0.96 8.85 -0.14
C LYS A 83 0.34 8.36 1.17
N LEU A 84 0.84 8.88 2.28
CA LEU A 84 0.33 8.58 3.62
C LEU A 84 -0.43 9.78 4.17
N THR A 85 -1.69 9.57 4.49
CA THR A 85 -2.55 10.54 5.18
C THR A 85 -2.88 10.00 6.55
N LYS A 86 -2.51 10.72 7.61
CA LYS A 86 -2.90 10.39 8.98
C LYS A 86 -4.06 11.30 9.37
N LYS A 87 -5.14 10.74 9.89
CA LYS A 87 -6.28 11.45 10.45
C LYS A 87 -6.23 11.44 11.97
#